data_AF-A0A7C4A689-F1
#
_entry.id   AF-A0A7C4A689-F1
#
_cell.length_a   1.000
_cell.length_b   1.000
_cell.length_c   1.000
_cell.angle_alpha   90.00
_cell.angle_beta   90.00
_cell.angle_gamma   90.00
#
_symmetry.space_group_name_H-M   'P 1'
#
loop_
_entity.id
_entity.type
_entity.pdbx_description
1 polymer ?
#
loop_
_entity_poly.entity_id
_entity_poly.type
_entity_poly.pdbx_seq_one_letter_code
_entity_poly.pdbx_strand_id
1 'polypeptide(L)'
;MQTFAETLANWPALNQVLIPDLWQQEAVSALRGGRDVVVHAPTGAGKTLIFELWSNQGRTRGQAVYTVPTRALANDKLAEWRARGWDVGIATGDLAENLEAPVVVATLETQKHRLIQGDGPALLVVDEYQMLADPERGLNYELALALAPPATQLLLLSGSVGNPQDVVKWLRRLGRDAVAIRHEERPVPLDEVWADQLSYHLPPELRGYWPRLVAKALAEDLGPVLIFAPRRQAAEALAAELARQLPNPNPLSVGANQRLLVGEELARMLKCRVAYHHSGLSYGARAGVIEPLAKAGQLRAVVATMGLAAGINFSLRSVALAGDSYRRDELEQPLRPDEILQMFGRAGRRGIDETGYVLITANEIRLLDAHPCHLTRNGMVDWSALLGLMAAAADQGREPFREAVRVQERLFTTKPIFLGVEESLKNPCKPCGLSTDAERARHARKRLRQMRNSRGEWESYPAPVERPLGTVLIASGGPAAGPADPAGALSAQPGTLRSVLSEPRALEKIGSGSLCVLEEQNGEPVYGRALTVAEWLSEDRVLIAKWVRRLTNWNGRQAPGTIWEQRIVPLLQRGLAQQKTPLVRLARRGRQILAQVSLAELTVRA
;
A
#
# COMPACT_ATOMS: atom_id res chain seq x y z
N MET A 1 -5.91 6.09 72.85
CA MET A 1 -7.02 6.39 71.92
C MET A 1 -6.40 7.09 70.72
N GLN A 2 -6.23 6.38 69.61
CA GLN A 2 -5.85 7.03 68.35
C GLN A 2 -6.98 7.96 67.94
N THR A 3 -6.63 9.17 67.50
CA THR A 3 -7.63 10.15 67.11
C THR A 3 -8.33 9.69 65.83
N PHE A 4 -9.63 10.00 65.71
CA PHE A 4 -10.43 9.68 64.52
C PHE A 4 -9.79 10.22 63.22
N ALA A 5 -9.03 11.32 63.31
CA ALA A 5 -8.24 11.89 62.23
C ALA A 5 -7.04 11.02 61.79
N GLU A 6 -6.33 10.40 62.74
CA GLU A 6 -5.23 9.44 62.44
C GLU A 6 -5.76 8.13 61.85
N THR A 7 -7.00 7.77 62.16
CA THR A 7 -7.66 6.58 61.58
C THR A 7 -8.10 6.85 60.12
N LEU A 8 -8.47 8.08 59.79
CA LEU A 8 -8.79 8.50 58.42
C LEU A 8 -7.55 8.60 57.52
N ALA A 9 -6.40 9.00 58.06
CA ALA A 9 -5.14 9.07 57.31
C ALA A 9 -4.61 7.68 56.87
N ASN A 10 -4.99 6.62 57.58
CA ASN A 10 -4.58 5.24 57.31
C ASN A 10 -5.53 4.47 56.39
N TRP A 11 -6.56 5.11 55.82
CA TRP A 11 -7.43 4.48 54.81
C TRP A 11 -6.91 4.80 53.39
N PRO A 12 -6.36 3.82 52.65
CA PRO A 12 -5.91 4.04 51.26
C PRO A 12 -7.05 4.42 50.31
N ALA A 13 -8.29 4.18 50.72
CA ALA A 13 -9.49 4.37 49.90
C ALA A 13 -9.89 5.85 49.71
N LEU A 14 -9.47 6.76 50.60
CA LEU A 14 -9.89 8.17 50.53
C LEU A 14 -9.00 9.04 49.62
N ASN A 15 -7.78 8.60 49.28
CA ASN A 15 -6.85 9.36 48.42
C ASN A 15 -7.04 9.13 46.91
N GLN A 16 -8.06 8.39 46.47
CA GLN A 16 -8.30 8.11 45.04
C GLN A 16 -9.79 8.16 44.65
N VAL A 17 -10.58 9.09 45.21
CA VAL A 17 -11.91 9.37 44.64
C VAL A 17 -11.73 10.21 43.38
N LEU A 18 -11.54 9.55 42.25
CA LEU A 18 -11.47 10.20 40.94
C LEU A 18 -12.90 10.48 40.48
N ILE A 19 -13.36 11.71 40.70
CA ILE A 19 -14.72 12.13 40.31
C ILE A 19 -14.72 12.35 38.79
N PRO A 20 -15.54 11.62 38.02
CA PRO A 20 -15.61 11.80 36.58
C PRO A 20 -16.34 13.09 36.21
N ASP A 21 -15.81 13.76 35.19
CA ASP A 21 -16.42 14.94 34.57
C ASP A 21 -17.78 14.57 33.95
N LEU A 22 -18.69 15.55 33.82
CA LEU A 22 -20.06 15.32 33.30
C LEU A 22 -20.06 14.62 31.94
N TRP A 23 -19.20 15.06 31.01
CA TRP A 23 -19.09 14.46 29.68
C TRP A 23 -18.61 13.00 29.72
N GLN A 24 -17.80 12.61 30.72
CA GLN A 24 -17.38 11.22 30.91
C GLN A 24 -18.55 10.37 31.43
N GLN A 25 -19.35 10.92 32.35
CA GLN A 25 -20.56 10.25 32.85
C GLN A 25 -21.60 10.06 31.75
N GLU A 26 -21.80 11.07 30.90
CA GLU A 26 -22.65 10.98 29.71
C GLU A 26 -22.18 9.86 28.77
N ALA A 27 -20.88 9.73 28.55
CA ALA A 27 -20.31 8.67 27.71
C ALA A 27 -20.54 7.28 28.29
N VAL A 28 -20.29 7.11 29.58
CA VAL A 28 -20.55 5.84 30.27
C VAL A 28 -22.05 5.51 30.28
N SER A 29 -22.91 6.50 30.47
CA SER A 29 -24.36 6.33 30.43
C SER A 29 -24.86 5.92 29.04
N ALA A 30 -24.36 6.55 27.98
CA ALA A 30 -24.69 6.18 26.60
C ALA A 30 -24.22 4.76 26.27
N LEU A 31 -23.00 4.39 26.67
CA LEU A 31 -22.49 3.02 26.51
C LEU A 31 -23.35 2.01 27.26
N ARG A 32 -23.70 2.28 28.53
CA ARG A 32 -24.58 1.39 29.32
C ARG A 32 -26.00 1.30 28.74
N GLY A 33 -26.45 2.33 28.02
CA GLY A 33 -27.69 2.32 27.26
C GLY A 33 -27.62 1.56 25.93
N GLY A 34 -26.47 0.97 25.57
CA GLY A 34 -26.29 0.18 24.35
C GLY A 34 -25.97 1.00 23.10
N ARG A 35 -25.68 2.30 23.23
CA ARG A 35 -25.30 3.16 22.10
C ARG A 35 -23.83 3.08 21.77
N ASP A 36 -23.48 3.22 20.51
CA ASP A 36 -22.11 3.48 20.09
C ASP A 36 -21.74 4.93 20.44
N VAL A 37 -20.52 5.14 20.94
CA VAL A 37 -20.09 6.45 21.43
C VAL A 37 -18.84 6.93 20.70
N VAL A 38 -18.93 8.13 20.13
CA VAL A 38 -17.80 8.84 19.51
C VAL A 38 -17.42 10.02 20.39
N VAL A 39 -16.27 9.94 21.05
CA VAL A 39 -15.78 10.95 21.98
C VAL A 39 -14.77 11.84 21.29
N HIS A 40 -15.03 13.14 21.32
CA HIS A 40 -14.09 14.19 20.97
C HIS A 40 -13.70 14.97 22.23
N ALA A 41 -12.48 14.76 22.73
CA ALA A 41 -11.95 15.46 23.90
C ALA A 41 -10.42 15.66 23.81
N PRO A 42 -9.86 16.82 24.21
CA PRO A 42 -8.43 17.11 24.18
C PRO A 42 -7.54 16.03 24.81
N THR A 43 -6.28 15.99 24.37
CA THR A 43 -5.25 15.18 25.03
C THR A 43 -5.09 15.61 26.49
N GLY A 44 -5.01 14.65 27.41
CA GLY A 44 -4.95 14.94 28.85
C GLY A 44 -6.31 15.15 29.53
N ALA A 45 -7.43 15.19 28.80
CA ALA A 45 -8.77 15.31 29.39
C ALA A 45 -9.22 14.05 30.16
N GLY A 46 -8.56 12.90 29.96
CA GLY A 46 -8.88 11.64 30.64
C GLY A 46 -9.86 10.75 29.87
N LYS A 47 -9.76 10.71 28.53
CA LYS A 47 -10.59 9.85 27.66
C LYS A 47 -10.59 8.37 28.08
N THR A 48 -9.44 7.85 28.49
CA THR A 48 -9.29 6.45 28.93
C THR A 48 -10.17 6.11 30.14
N LEU A 49 -10.49 7.09 31.00
CA LEU A 49 -11.33 6.88 32.18
C LEU A 49 -12.74 6.38 31.80
N ILE A 50 -13.27 6.75 30.63
CA ILE A 50 -14.57 6.27 30.15
C ILE A 50 -14.58 4.75 30.08
N PHE A 51 -13.54 4.17 29.48
CA PHE A 51 -13.40 2.72 29.39
C PHE A 51 -13.21 2.09 30.78
N GLU A 52 -12.42 2.70 31.65
CA GLU A 52 -12.15 2.18 32.99
C GLU A 52 -13.41 2.17 33.88
N LEU A 53 -14.28 3.17 33.74
CA LEU A 53 -15.59 3.25 34.42
C LEU A 53 -16.62 2.29 33.82
N TRP A 54 -16.59 2.10 32.50
CA TRP A 54 -17.45 1.12 31.83
C TRP A 54 -17.05 -0.32 32.19
N SER A 55 -15.75 -0.62 32.22
CA SER A 55 -15.23 -1.96 32.47
C SER A 55 -15.38 -2.41 33.92
N ASN A 56 -15.80 -1.52 34.82
CA ASN A 56 -15.97 -1.80 36.24
C ASN A 56 -14.73 -2.49 36.84
N GLN A 57 -13.55 -1.90 36.62
CA GLN A 57 -12.25 -2.45 37.02
C GLN A 57 -11.93 -3.80 36.35
N GLY A 58 -12.19 -3.92 35.04
CA GLY A 58 -11.87 -5.12 34.25
C GLY A 58 -12.90 -6.27 34.37
N ARG A 59 -14.04 -6.05 35.04
CA ARG A 59 -15.14 -7.01 35.18
C ARG A 59 -16.26 -6.69 34.18
N THR A 60 -16.05 -7.04 32.92
CA THR A 60 -16.94 -6.73 31.81
C THR A 60 -18.01 -7.82 31.60
N ARG A 61 -19.20 -7.44 31.09
CA ARG A 61 -20.26 -8.39 30.67
C ARG A 61 -19.98 -8.90 29.25
N GLY A 62 -18.86 -9.62 29.09
CA GLY A 62 -18.33 -10.08 27.80
C GLY A 62 -16.98 -9.46 27.48
N GLN A 63 -16.30 -9.97 26.47
CA GLN A 63 -14.95 -9.52 26.14
C GLN A 63 -14.96 -8.08 25.60
N ALA A 64 -14.03 -7.26 26.07
CA ALA A 64 -13.76 -5.93 25.54
C ALA A 64 -12.35 -5.88 24.95
N VAL A 65 -12.23 -5.37 23.72
CA VAL A 65 -10.94 -5.17 23.06
C VAL A 65 -10.64 -3.68 23.03
N TYR A 66 -9.56 -3.28 23.69
CA TYR A 66 -9.06 -1.91 23.68
C TYR A 66 -7.93 -1.77 22.68
N THR A 67 -8.20 -1.08 21.57
CA THR A 67 -7.21 -0.91 20.50
C THR A 67 -6.46 0.41 20.62
N VAL A 68 -5.15 0.34 20.43
CA VAL A 68 -4.23 1.49 20.46
C VAL A 68 -3.41 1.56 19.18
N PRO A 69 -2.91 2.74 18.81
CA PRO A 69 -2.23 2.91 17.53
C PRO A 69 -0.84 2.27 17.49
N THR A 70 -0.16 2.06 18.62
CA THR A 70 1.22 1.53 18.62
C THR A 70 1.37 0.32 19.52
N ARG A 71 2.30 -0.58 19.17
CA ARG A 71 2.67 -1.73 20.02
C ARG A 71 3.25 -1.29 21.36
N ALA A 72 4.00 -0.19 21.37
CA ALA A 72 4.54 0.39 22.58
C ALA A 72 3.42 0.75 23.57
N LEU A 73 2.38 1.46 23.09
CA LEU A 73 1.18 1.75 23.89
C LEU A 73 0.43 0.50 24.33
N ALA A 74 0.37 -0.53 23.47
CA ALA A 74 -0.34 -1.76 23.80
C ALA A 74 0.33 -2.46 25.00
N ASN A 75 1.65 -2.58 24.95
CA ASN A 75 2.45 -3.09 26.06
C ASN A 75 2.31 -2.22 27.30
N ASP A 76 2.27 -0.88 27.13
CA ASP A 76 2.15 0.02 28.26
C ASP A 76 0.82 -0.15 29.00
N LYS A 77 -0.28 -0.23 28.24
CA LYS A 77 -1.64 -0.40 28.78
C LYS A 77 -1.85 -1.78 29.40
N LEU A 78 -1.31 -2.83 28.78
CA LEU A 78 -1.33 -4.19 29.32
C LEU A 78 -0.74 -4.19 30.74
N ALA A 79 0.47 -3.67 30.88
CA ALA A 79 1.18 -3.69 32.15
C ALA A 79 0.58 -2.70 33.16
N GLU A 80 0.08 -1.54 32.72
CA GLU A 80 -0.68 -0.60 33.56
C GLU A 80 -1.90 -1.27 34.20
N TRP A 81 -2.75 -1.95 33.42
CA TRP A 81 -3.97 -2.57 33.95
C TRP A 81 -3.69 -3.86 34.73
N ARG A 82 -2.68 -4.65 34.35
CA ARG A 82 -2.22 -5.78 35.17
C ARG A 82 -1.71 -5.34 36.53
N ALA A 83 -1.00 -4.22 36.61
CA ALA A 83 -0.56 -3.64 37.89
C ALA A 83 -1.75 -3.19 38.77
N ARG A 84 -2.90 -2.87 38.17
CA ARG A 84 -4.18 -2.61 38.87
C ARG A 84 -4.97 -3.90 39.19
N GLY A 85 -4.42 -5.07 38.91
CA GLY A 85 -5.03 -6.37 39.21
C GLY A 85 -6.07 -6.85 38.20
N TRP A 86 -6.12 -6.27 37.00
CA TRP A 86 -7.06 -6.69 35.95
C TRP A 86 -6.56 -7.96 35.25
N ASP A 87 -7.48 -8.82 34.83
CA ASP A 87 -7.20 -9.93 33.91
C ASP A 87 -7.20 -9.40 32.47
N VAL A 88 -5.99 -9.22 31.91
CA VAL A 88 -5.79 -8.54 30.62
C VAL A 88 -4.89 -9.37 29.71
N GLY A 89 -5.37 -9.59 28.49
CA GLY A 89 -4.61 -10.16 27.38
C GLY A 89 -4.02 -9.11 26.45
N ILE A 90 -3.15 -9.53 25.55
CA ILE A 90 -2.55 -8.66 24.52
C ILE A 90 -2.55 -9.34 23.15
N ALA A 91 -2.86 -8.57 22.11
CA ALA A 91 -2.82 -8.99 20.71
C ALA A 91 -2.15 -7.93 19.82
N THR A 92 -0.84 -8.04 19.65
CA THR A 92 -0.04 -7.25 18.70
C THR A 92 0.51 -8.14 17.60
N GLY A 93 1.09 -7.56 16.54
CA GLY A 93 1.61 -8.34 15.40
C GLY A 93 2.76 -9.30 15.74
N ASP A 94 3.35 -9.17 16.92
CA ASP A 94 4.49 -9.94 17.44
C ASP A 94 4.19 -10.72 18.72
N LEU A 95 3.16 -10.34 19.49
CA LEU A 95 2.82 -10.95 20.77
C LEU A 95 1.32 -11.22 20.84
N ALA A 96 0.96 -12.45 21.16
CA ALA A 96 -0.40 -12.86 21.45
C ALA A 96 -0.40 -13.64 22.78
N GLU A 97 -1.04 -13.10 23.80
CA GLU A 97 -1.05 -13.67 25.15
C GLU A 97 -2.44 -13.49 25.79
N ASN A 98 -2.95 -14.54 26.43
CA ASN A 98 -4.21 -14.54 27.18
C ASN A 98 -5.39 -13.91 26.38
N LEU A 99 -5.59 -14.36 25.14
CA LEU A 99 -6.61 -13.78 24.23
C LEU A 99 -8.06 -14.03 24.68
N GLU A 100 -8.28 -14.94 25.64
CA GLU A 100 -9.60 -15.22 26.22
C GLU A 100 -9.92 -14.30 27.40
N ALA A 101 -9.00 -13.43 27.82
CA ALA A 101 -9.21 -12.49 28.91
C ALA A 101 -10.45 -11.60 28.68
N PRO A 102 -11.14 -11.18 29.76
CA PRO A 102 -12.25 -10.24 29.68
C PRO A 102 -11.88 -8.92 28.99
N VAL A 103 -10.64 -8.47 29.17
CA VAL A 103 -10.09 -7.29 28.51
C VAL A 103 -8.87 -7.69 27.69
N VAL A 104 -8.82 -7.30 26.42
CA VAL A 104 -7.65 -7.51 25.56
C VAL A 104 -7.16 -6.18 25.02
N VAL A 105 -5.89 -5.86 25.23
CA VAL A 105 -5.24 -4.71 24.59
C VAL A 105 -4.69 -5.14 23.24
N ALA A 106 -5.00 -4.42 22.16
CA ALA A 106 -4.59 -4.84 20.83
C ALA A 106 -4.15 -3.68 19.94
N THR A 107 -3.40 -3.99 18.89
CA THR A 107 -3.35 -3.11 17.71
C THR A 107 -4.52 -3.46 16.79
N LEU A 108 -5.21 -2.47 16.22
CA LEU A 108 -6.45 -2.73 15.46
C LEU A 108 -6.26 -3.73 14.31
N GLU A 109 -5.08 -3.76 13.70
CA GLU A 109 -4.73 -4.67 12.61
C GLU A 109 -4.85 -6.16 13.00
N THR A 110 -4.61 -6.53 14.28
CA THR A 110 -4.73 -7.93 14.73
C THR A 110 -6.17 -8.40 14.84
N GLN A 111 -7.13 -7.47 14.90
CA GLN A 111 -8.55 -7.78 15.00
C GLN A 111 -9.20 -8.02 13.63
N LYS A 112 -8.50 -7.68 12.54
CA LYS A 112 -9.04 -7.71 11.17
C LYS A 112 -9.61 -9.08 10.78
N HIS A 113 -8.88 -10.16 11.03
CA HIS A 113 -9.30 -11.51 10.64
C HIS A 113 -10.59 -11.94 11.34
N ARG A 114 -10.68 -11.70 12.66
CA ARG A 114 -11.85 -12.02 13.47
C ARG A 114 -13.08 -11.25 13.00
N LEU A 115 -12.92 -9.95 12.75
CA LEU A 115 -13.99 -9.08 12.25
C LEU A 115 -14.45 -9.49 10.83
N ILE A 116 -13.55 -9.93 9.95
CA ILE A 116 -13.90 -10.45 8.61
C ILE A 116 -14.75 -11.72 8.71
N GLN A 117 -14.47 -12.59 9.69
CA GLN A 117 -15.26 -13.79 9.94
C GLN A 117 -16.64 -13.50 10.57
N GLY A 118 -16.89 -12.26 10.98
CA GLY A 118 -18.12 -11.84 11.64
C GLY A 118 -18.12 -12.08 13.15
N ASP A 119 -16.98 -12.40 13.74
CA ASP A 119 -16.79 -12.49 15.18
C ASP A 119 -16.19 -11.16 15.69
N GLY A 120 -16.66 -10.72 16.85
CA GLY A 120 -16.25 -9.45 17.43
C GLY A 120 -16.47 -9.44 18.94
N PRO A 121 -15.73 -8.59 19.67
CA PRO A 121 -15.92 -8.43 21.10
C PRO A 121 -17.29 -7.83 21.42
N ALA A 122 -17.70 -7.89 22.68
CA ALA A 122 -18.89 -7.16 23.16
C ALA A 122 -18.69 -5.64 23.05
N LEU A 123 -17.48 -5.15 23.35
CA LEU A 123 -17.07 -3.77 23.14
C LEU A 123 -15.74 -3.70 22.39
N LEU A 124 -15.71 -2.95 21.29
CA LEU A 124 -14.49 -2.57 20.59
C LEU A 124 -14.19 -1.09 20.86
N VAL A 125 -13.11 -0.83 21.59
CA VAL A 125 -12.60 0.53 21.81
C VAL A 125 -11.54 0.84 20.78
N VAL A 126 -11.67 1.96 20.08
CA VAL A 126 -10.65 2.48 19.16
C VAL A 126 -10.13 3.79 19.71
N ASP A 127 -8.97 3.69 20.36
CA ASP A 127 -8.23 4.86 20.81
C ASP A 127 -7.49 5.51 19.64
N GLU A 128 -7.40 6.83 19.69
CA GLU A 128 -6.86 7.66 18.62
C GLU A 128 -7.49 7.37 17.24
N TYR A 129 -8.83 7.35 17.16
CA TYR A 129 -9.54 7.02 15.90
C TYR A 129 -9.25 8.01 14.74
N GLN A 130 -8.58 9.15 14.98
CA GLN A 130 -8.04 10.00 13.91
C GLN A 130 -7.09 9.25 12.97
N MET A 131 -6.56 8.10 13.39
CA MET A 131 -5.82 7.19 12.52
C MET A 131 -6.59 6.75 11.26
N LEU A 132 -7.90 6.96 11.20
CA LEU A 132 -8.68 6.87 9.95
C LEU A 132 -8.12 7.75 8.81
N ALA A 133 -7.49 8.88 9.13
CA ALA A 133 -6.84 9.75 8.15
C ALA A 133 -5.37 9.36 7.86
N ASP A 134 -4.82 8.33 8.50
CA ASP A 134 -3.46 7.87 8.19
C ASP A 134 -3.42 7.26 6.78
N PRO A 135 -2.48 7.68 5.90
CA PRO A 135 -2.43 7.20 4.52
C PRO A 135 -2.22 5.69 4.38
N GLU A 136 -1.46 5.07 5.28
CA GLU A 136 -1.09 3.66 5.21
C GLU A 136 -2.05 2.78 6.02
N ARG A 137 -2.38 3.23 7.23
CA ARG A 137 -3.12 2.42 8.22
C ARG A 137 -4.61 2.74 8.24
N GLY A 138 -5.03 3.89 7.72
CA GLY A 138 -6.43 4.35 7.77
C GLY A 138 -7.42 3.38 7.13
N LEU A 139 -7.00 2.64 6.08
CA LEU A 139 -7.82 1.60 5.46
C LEU A 139 -8.16 0.46 6.42
N ASN A 140 -7.22 0.06 7.29
CA ASN A 140 -7.49 -0.98 8.29
C ASN A 140 -8.49 -0.49 9.36
N TYR A 141 -8.40 0.78 9.76
CA TYR A 141 -9.33 1.39 10.70
C TYR A 141 -10.74 1.49 10.11
N GLU A 142 -10.82 1.94 8.87
CA GLU A 142 -12.08 2.04 8.13
C GLU A 142 -12.75 0.67 8.01
N LEU A 143 -12.00 -0.34 7.58
CA LEU A 143 -12.51 -1.69 7.40
C LEU A 143 -12.94 -2.33 8.71
N ALA A 144 -12.15 -2.20 9.78
CA ALA A 144 -12.49 -2.78 11.08
C ALA A 144 -13.83 -2.25 11.59
N LEU A 145 -14.06 -0.93 11.50
CA LEU A 145 -15.31 -0.31 11.91
C LEU A 145 -16.49 -0.65 10.99
N ALA A 146 -16.25 -0.75 9.67
CA ALA A 146 -17.27 -1.15 8.70
C ALA A 146 -17.71 -2.61 8.86
N LEU A 147 -16.77 -3.50 9.23
CA LEU A 147 -16.98 -4.93 9.41
C LEU A 147 -17.45 -5.31 10.81
N ALA A 148 -17.25 -4.45 11.82
CA ALA A 148 -17.64 -4.73 13.19
C ALA A 148 -19.11 -5.21 13.26
N PRO A 149 -19.36 -6.42 13.81
CA PRO A 149 -20.69 -7.01 13.87
C PRO A 149 -21.71 -6.11 14.60
N PRO A 150 -23.02 -6.22 14.31
CA PRO A 150 -24.06 -5.46 15.01
C PRO A 150 -24.09 -5.70 16.53
N ALA A 151 -23.62 -6.87 16.98
CA ALA A 151 -23.51 -7.21 18.40
C ALA A 151 -22.31 -6.54 19.10
N THR A 152 -21.32 -6.05 18.34
CA THR A 152 -20.16 -5.35 18.87
C THR A 152 -20.48 -3.87 19.04
N GLN A 153 -20.50 -3.41 20.29
CA GLN A 153 -20.60 -1.99 20.60
C GLN A 153 -19.28 -1.29 20.29
N LEU A 154 -19.33 -0.02 19.88
CA LEU A 154 -18.17 0.80 19.55
C LEU A 154 -17.97 1.96 20.53
N LEU A 155 -16.72 2.15 20.94
CA LEU A 155 -16.26 3.36 21.63
C LEU A 155 -15.07 3.95 20.87
N LEU A 156 -15.24 5.11 20.24
CA LEU A 156 -14.18 5.80 19.51
C LEU A 156 -13.67 6.98 20.33
N LEU A 157 -12.37 7.05 20.60
CA LEU A 157 -11.74 8.10 21.41
C LEU A 157 -10.75 8.92 20.56
N SER A 158 -10.89 10.24 20.52
CA SER A 158 -9.90 11.13 19.90
C SER A 158 -10.00 12.56 20.46
N GLY A 159 -8.91 13.32 20.39
CA GLY A 159 -8.92 14.78 20.58
C GLY A 159 -8.55 15.57 19.32
N SER A 160 -8.34 14.90 18.19
CA SER A 160 -7.66 15.47 17.03
C SER A 160 -8.50 15.41 15.76
N VAL A 161 -9.82 15.20 15.85
CA VAL A 161 -10.73 15.13 14.69
C VAL A 161 -11.69 16.31 14.67
N GLY A 162 -11.69 17.08 13.57
CA GLY A 162 -12.54 18.26 13.39
C GLY A 162 -14.00 17.96 12.97
N ASN A 163 -14.28 16.75 12.48
CA ASN A 163 -15.62 16.35 11.99
C ASN A 163 -16.17 15.06 12.62
N PRO A 164 -16.25 14.95 13.97
CA PRO A 164 -16.75 13.74 14.62
C PRO A 164 -18.22 13.40 14.26
N GLN A 165 -19.01 14.40 13.83
CA GLN A 165 -20.39 14.14 13.39
C GLN A 165 -20.44 13.31 12.10
N ASP A 166 -19.45 13.43 11.21
CA ASP A 166 -19.45 12.64 9.98
C ASP A 166 -19.18 11.16 10.27
N VAL A 167 -18.37 10.88 11.30
CA VAL A 167 -18.20 9.51 11.83
C VAL A 167 -19.53 8.99 12.40
N VAL A 168 -20.25 9.79 13.19
CA VAL A 168 -21.58 9.40 13.70
C VAL A 168 -22.59 9.16 12.57
N LYS A 169 -22.65 10.06 11.57
CA LYS A 169 -23.51 9.87 10.39
C LYS A 169 -23.17 8.58 9.65
N TRP A 170 -21.87 8.27 9.52
CA TRP A 170 -21.42 7.04 8.91
C TRP A 170 -21.85 5.81 9.71
N LEU A 171 -21.63 5.77 11.03
CA LEU A 171 -22.09 4.66 11.88
C LEU A 171 -23.61 4.47 11.81
N ARG A 172 -24.39 5.57 11.78
CA ARG A 172 -25.84 5.51 11.58
C ARG A 172 -26.24 4.94 10.22
N ARG A 173 -25.52 5.28 9.15
CA ARG A 173 -25.70 4.66 7.82
C ARG A 173 -25.45 3.15 7.86
N LEU A 174 -24.56 2.66 8.73
CA LEU A 174 -24.33 1.24 8.95
C LEU A 174 -25.44 0.54 9.74
N GLY A 175 -26.48 1.28 10.17
CA GLY A 175 -27.59 0.77 10.97
C GLY A 175 -27.35 0.81 12.49
N ARG A 176 -26.34 1.57 12.96
CA ARG A 176 -25.98 1.65 14.40
C ARG A 176 -26.61 2.87 15.07
N ASP A 177 -26.92 2.77 16.36
CA ASP A 177 -27.31 3.92 17.19
C ASP A 177 -26.06 4.58 17.80
N ALA A 178 -25.52 5.58 17.09
CA ALA A 178 -24.30 6.28 17.49
C ALA A 178 -24.58 7.72 17.99
N VAL A 179 -23.85 8.14 19.01
CA VAL A 179 -23.87 9.51 19.57
C VAL A 179 -22.46 10.11 19.66
N ALA A 180 -22.35 11.41 19.38
CA ALA A 180 -21.12 12.17 19.59
C ALA A 180 -21.16 12.86 20.95
N ILE A 181 -20.07 12.73 21.72
CA ILE A 181 -19.85 13.44 22.98
C ILE A 181 -18.64 14.33 22.79
N ARG A 182 -18.81 15.63 23.07
CA ARG A 182 -17.81 16.65 22.80
C ARG A 182 -17.44 17.38 24.07
N HIS A 183 -16.15 17.56 24.26
CA HIS A 183 -15.58 18.41 25.29
C HIS A 183 -14.42 19.14 24.64
N GLU A 184 -14.55 20.45 24.42
CA GLU A 184 -13.54 21.24 23.70
C GLU A 184 -12.58 21.96 24.66
N GLU A 185 -13.02 22.19 25.90
CA GLU A 185 -12.23 22.85 26.92
C GLU A 185 -11.09 21.97 27.40
N ARG A 186 -9.88 22.54 27.41
CA ARG A 186 -8.71 21.85 27.93
C ARG A 186 -8.60 22.10 29.44
N PRO A 187 -8.30 21.07 30.27
CA PRO A 187 -8.14 21.26 31.71
C PRO A 187 -7.02 22.24 32.10
N VAL A 188 -6.01 22.40 31.25
CA VAL A 188 -4.91 23.35 31.42
C VAL A 188 -4.77 24.12 30.10
N PRO A 189 -5.04 25.44 30.06
CA PRO A 189 -4.90 26.25 28.85
C PRO A 189 -3.45 26.28 28.35
N LEU A 190 -3.29 26.63 27.07
CA LEU A 190 -1.98 26.77 26.43
C LEU A 190 -1.65 28.23 26.12
N ASP A 191 -0.38 28.58 26.24
CA ASP A 191 0.17 29.87 25.81
C ASP A 191 1.48 29.68 25.01
N GLU A 192 1.83 30.67 24.18
CA GLU A 192 3.05 30.67 23.36
C GLU A 192 4.14 31.52 24.01
N VAL A 193 5.36 30.99 24.07
CA VAL A 193 6.53 31.76 24.50
C VAL A 193 7.62 31.65 23.46
N TRP A 194 8.08 32.79 22.94
CA TRP A 194 9.17 32.81 21.99
C TRP A 194 10.51 32.62 22.68
N ALA A 195 11.29 31.63 22.23
CA ALA A 195 12.55 31.28 22.90
C ALA A 195 13.61 32.39 22.86
N ASP A 196 13.52 33.31 21.90
CA ASP A 196 14.38 34.50 21.77
C ASP A 196 14.01 35.61 22.77
N GLN A 197 12.74 35.71 23.16
CA GLN A 197 12.23 36.69 24.14
C GLN A 197 12.58 36.35 25.58
N LEU A 198 12.97 35.10 25.86
CA LEU A 198 13.46 34.68 27.18
C LEU A 198 14.70 35.50 27.57
N SER A 199 14.53 36.37 28.54
CA SER A 199 15.45 37.43 28.95
C SER A 199 16.21 37.03 30.21
N TYR A 200 16.82 35.84 30.19
CA TYR A 200 17.69 35.37 31.27
C TYR A 200 19.17 35.36 30.85
N HIS A 201 20.03 35.96 31.68
CA HIS A 201 21.47 35.96 31.47
C HIS A 201 22.08 34.62 31.89
N LEU A 202 22.55 33.87 30.90
CA LEU A 202 23.20 32.57 31.12
C LEU A 202 24.72 32.71 31.31
N PRO A 203 25.35 31.80 32.07
CA PRO A 203 26.80 31.70 32.14
C PRO A 203 27.44 31.44 30.76
N PRO A 204 28.60 32.03 30.44
CA PRO A 204 29.26 31.89 29.15
C PRO A 204 29.75 30.46 28.86
N GLU A 205 29.88 29.62 29.88
CA GLU A 205 30.30 28.22 29.76
C GLU A 205 29.24 27.35 29.07
N LEU A 206 27.97 27.79 29.06
CA LEU A 206 26.85 27.01 28.56
C LEU A 206 26.77 27.10 27.03
N ARG A 207 27.07 25.99 26.36
CA ARG A 207 27.16 25.88 24.90
C ARG A 207 25.97 25.12 24.32
N GLY A 208 25.66 25.41 23.04
CA GLY A 208 24.59 24.77 22.29
C GLY A 208 23.26 25.54 22.36
N TYR A 209 22.45 25.45 21.30
CA TYR A 209 21.16 26.13 21.23
C TYR A 209 20.19 25.58 22.29
N TRP A 210 19.99 24.26 22.32
CA TRP A 210 19.01 23.63 23.20
C TRP A 210 19.37 23.70 24.68
N PRO A 211 20.62 23.46 25.13
CA PRO A 211 20.98 23.70 26.52
C PRO A 211 20.68 25.14 26.96
N ARG A 212 20.95 26.14 26.12
CA ARG A 212 20.67 27.54 26.42
C ARG A 212 19.17 27.79 26.53
N LEU A 213 18.39 27.33 25.55
CA LEU A 213 16.94 27.46 25.57
C LEU A 213 16.33 26.82 26.82
N VAL A 214 16.71 25.57 27.12
CA VAL A 214 16.20 24.86 28.31
C VAL A 214 16.65 25.54 29.59
N ALA A 215 17.91 26.00 29.69
CA ALA A 215 18.38 26.71 30.87
C ALA A 215 17.62 28.02 31.12
N LYS A 216 17.33 28.80 30.06
CA LYS A 216 16.49 30.00 30.16
C LYS A 216 15.06 29.66 30.59
N ALA A 217 14.44 28.68 29.94
CA ALA A 217 13.09 28.24 30.27
C ALA A 217 13.00 27.77 31.73
N LEU A 218 13.99 27.02 32.22
CA LEU A 218 14.03 26.59 33.62
C LEU A 218 14.25 27.75 34.61
N ALA A 219 14.96 28.81 34.20
CA ALA A 219 15.21 29.98 35.04
C ALA A 219 13.99 30.91 35.14
N GLU A 220 13.16 30.96 34.10
CA GLU A 220 11.89 31.70 34.05
C GLU A 220 10.69 30.85 34.51
N ASP A 221 10.94 29.78 35.25
CA ASP A 221 9.90 28.88 35.77
C ASP A 221 9.01 28.23 34.68
N LEU A 222 9.49 28.09 33.45
CA LEU A 222 8.79 27.35 32.38
C LEU A 222 9.14 25.84 32.40
N GLY A 223 9.84 25.38 33.44
CA GLY A 223 10.24 23.98 33.62
C GLY A 223 9.17 23.09 34.24
N PRO A 224 9.19 21.77 34.01
CA PRO A 224 10.10 21.01 33.13
C PRO A 224 9.70 21.06 31.64
N VAL A 225 10.65 20.78 30.75
CA VAL A 225 10.48 20.92 29.28
C VAL A 225 10.48 19.56 28.57
N LEU A 226 9.47 19.32 27.72
CA LEU A 226 9.41 18.19 26.79
C LEU A 226 9.82 18.64 25.39
N ILE A 227 10.86 18.05 24.81
CA ILE A 227 11.33 18.38 23.47
C ILE A 227 11.02 17.22 22.53
N PHE A 228 10.32 17.47 21.42
CA PHE A 228 10.09 16.47 20.39
C PHE A 228 11.16 16.56 19.29
N ALA A 229 11.96 15.51 19.16
CA ALA A 229 13.01 15.37 18.15
C ALA A 229 12.59 14.44 17.00
N PRO A 230 13.06 14.67 15.78
CA PRO A 230 12.59 13.95 14.59
C PRO A 230 13.08 12.50 14.48
N ARG A 231 14.15 12.14 15.19
CA ARG A 231 14.80 10.81 15.10
C ARG A 231 15.23 10.32 16.47
N ARG A 232 15.30 8.99 16.67
CA ARG A 232 15.76 8.38 17.93
C ARG A 232 17.16 8.83 18.33
N GLN A 233 18.10 8.73 17.39
CA GLN A 233 19.49 9.17 17.60
C GLN A 233 19.57 10.68 17.92
N ALA A 234 18.73 11.51 17.28
CA ALA A 234 18.67 12.94 17.60
C ALA A 234 18.12 13.18 19.01
N ALA A 235 17.11 12.42 19.44
CA ALA A 235 16.58 12.50 20.80
C ALA A 235 17.62 12.12 21.86
N GLU A 236 18.33 11.01 21.64
CA GLU A 236 19.41 10.53 22.51
C GLU A 236 20.57 11.54 22.58
N ALA A 237 21.07 12.00 21.43
CA ALA A 237 22.17 12.96 21.36
C ALA A 237 21.81 14.28 22.03
N LEU A 238 20.59 14.78 21.80
CA LEU A 238 20.10 16.00 22.42
C LEU A 238 19.95 15.85 23.94
N ALA A 239 19.40 14.74 24.42
CA ALA A 239 19.32 14.47 25.86
C ALA A 239 20.71 14.37 26.51
N ALA A 240 21.67 13.72 25.84
CA ALA A 240 23.04 13.63 26.30
C ALA A 240 23.73 15.00 26.35
N GLU A 241 23.46 15.87 25.36
CA GLU A 241 23.93 17.25 25.34
C GLU A 241 23.37 18.05 26.51
N LEU A 242 22.06 17.99 26.74
CA LEU A 242 21.39 18.64 27.87
C LEU A 242 21.94 18.16 29.21
N ALA A 243 22.10 16.85 29.40
CA ALA A 243 22.62 16.27 30.64
C ALA A 243 24.06 16.72 30.95
N ARG A 244 24.86 17.01 29.92
CA ARG A 244 26.26 17.46 30.05
C ARG A 244 26.37 18.96 30.32
N GLN A 245 25.48 19.76 29.75
CA GLN A 245 25.57 21.23 29.75
C GLN A 245 24.71 21.89 30.84
N LEU A 246 23.59 21.29 31.24
CA LEU A 246 22.71 21.88 32.23
C LEU A 246 23.30 21.79 33.64
N PRO A 247 23.34 22.91 34.41
CA PRO A 247 23.81 22.89 35.78
C PRO A 247 22.85 22.08 36.65
N ASN A 248 23.35 21.12 37.42
CA ASN A 248 22.53 20.21 38.22
C ASN A 248 22.89 20.27 39.71
N PRO A 249 22.32 21.21 40.48
CA PRO A 249 22.64 21.36 41.89
C PRO A 249 22.09 20.21 42.75
N ASN A 250 21.03 19.53 42.29
CA ASN A 250 20.33 18.49 43.04
C ASN A 250 20.23 17.19 42.23
N PRO A 251 21.32 16.40 42.12
CA PRO A 251 21.30 15.16 41.36
C PRO A 251 20.25 14.16 41.83
N LEU A 252 19.66 13.45 40.88
CA LEU A 252 18.72 12.38 41.18
C LEU A 252 19.48 11.11 41.62
N SER A 253 19.01 10.48 42.71
CA SER A 253 19.50 9.17 43.13
C SER A 253 18.86 8.09 42.27
N VAL A 254 19.67 7.40 41.45
CA VAL A 254 19.21 6.29 40.59
C VAL A 254 19.59 4.97 41.26
N GLY A 255 18.58 4.20 41.68
CA GLY A 255 18.77 2.91 42.36
C GLY A 255 19.32 1.82 41.42
N ALA A 256 19.83 0.72 41.98
CA ALA A 256 20.41 -0.39 41.21
C ALA A 256 19.41 -1.01 40.22
N ASN A 257 18.16 -1.23 40.65
CA ASN A 257 17.10 -1.76 39.78
C ASN A 257 16.74 -0.80 38.64
N GLN A 258 16.64 0.51 38.93
CA GLN A 258 16.36 1.51 37.90
C GLN A 258 17.49 1.55 36.86
N ARG A 259 18.74 1.51 37.33
CA ARG A 259 19.94 1.46 36.47
C ARG A 259 19.96 0.24 35.57
N LEU A 260 19.54 -0.92 36.08
CA LEU A 260 19.42 -2.14 35.28
C LEU A 260 18.35 -2.01 34.17
N LEU A 261 17.21 -1.39 34.47
CA LEU A 261 16.11 -1.23 33.51
C LEU A 261 16.44 -0.25 32.37
N VAL A 262 17.14 0.85 32.68
CA VAL A 262 17.41 1.95 31.73
C VAL A 262 18.78 1.87 31.06
N GLY A 263 19.70 1.08 31.61
CA GLY A 263 21.08 1.01 31.17
C GLY A 263 21.95 2.16 31.69
N GLU A 264 23.27 2.02 31.51
CA GLU A 264 24.28 2.93 32.06
C GLU A 264 24.19 4.36 31.52
N GLU A 265 23.95 4.49 30.22
CA GLU A 265 23.96 5.78 29.56
C GLU A 265 22.79 6.65 30.02
N LEU A 266 21.57 6.12 29.96
CA LEU A 266 20.38 6.80 30.42
C LEU A 266 20.40 7.01 31.94
N ALA A 267 20.94 6.08 32.73
CA ALA A 267 21.11 6.28 34.17
C ALA A 267 22.00 7.49 34.49
N ARG A 268 23.07 7.74 33.71
CA ARG A 268 23.91 8.92 33.85
C ARG A 268 23.13 10.21 33.54
N MET A 269 22.30 10.22 32.51
CA MET A 269 21.43 11.37 32.20
C MET A 269 20.36 11.60 33.27
N LEU A 270 19.78 10.53 33.80
CA LEU A 270 18.77 10.59 34.86
C LEU A 270 19.31 11.23 36.14
N LYS A 271 20.59 11.02 36.49
CA LYS A 271 21.25 11.75 37.58
C LYS A 271 21.22 13.27 37.37
N CYS A 272 21.30 13.71 36.12
CA CYS A 272 21.14 15.11 35.70
C CYS A 272 19.67 15.56 35.57
N ARG A 273 18.71 14.70 35.94
CA ARG A 273 17.26 14.90 35.76
C ARG A 273 16.87 15.11 34.30
N VAL A 274 17.62 14.51 33.38
CA VAL A 274 17.36 14.53 31.94
C VAL A 274 17.11 13.10 31.46
N ALA A 275 16.16 12.92 30.56
CA ALA A 275 15.90 11.61 29.93
C ALA A 275 15.59 11.77 28.44
N TYR A 276 15.76 10.69 27.68
CA TYR A 276 15.15 10.56 26.35
C TYR A 276 14.04 9.50 26.38
N HIS A 277 13.06 9.62 25.47
CA HIS A 277 11.89 8.75 25.43
C HIS A 277 11.46 8.41 23.99
N HIS A 278 11.61 7.16 23.58
CA HIS A 278 11.20 6.70 22.26
C HIS A 278 10.80 5.22 22.26
N SER A 279 10.16 4.76 21.18
CA SER A 279 9.60 3.40 21.10
C SER A 279 10.63 2.27 21.16
N GLY A 280 11.92 2.56 20.93
CA GLY A 280 13.02 1.59 21.08
C GLY A 280 13.40 1.25 22.52
N LEU A 281 12.86 1.97 23.53
CA LEU A 281 13.11 1.68 24.94
C LEU A 281 12.17 0.58 25.44
N SER A 282 12.68 -0.25 26.36
CA SER A 282 11.87 -1.28 27.05
C SER A 282 10.72 -0.65 27.83
N TYR A 283 9.65 -1.44 28.08
CA TYR A 283 8.55 -1.01 28.95
C TYR A 283 9.05 -0.58 30.33
N GLY A 284 9.96 -1.37 30.92
CA GLY A 284 10.57 -1.09 32.22
C GLY A 284 11.31 0.24 32.24
N ALA A 285 12.01 0.61 31.16
CA ALA A 285 12.64 1.93 31.06
C ALA A 285 11.62 3.07 30.92
N ARG A 286 10.63 2.92 30.02
CA ARG A 286 9.61 3.94 29.74
C ARG A 286 8.68 4.11 30.93
N ALA A 287 7.74 3.20 31.11
CA ALA A 287 6.70 3.29 32.12
C ALA A 287 7.17 2.93 33.54
N GLY A 288 8.25 2.15 33.68
CA GLY A 288 8.79 1.78 34.98
C GLY A 288 9.72 2.82 35.62
N VAL A 289 10.35 3.68 34.81
CA VAL A 289 11.34 4.66 35.31
C VAL A 289 11.08 6.07 34.77
N ILE A 290 11.09 6.28 33.45
CA ILE A 290 11.02 7.64 32.88
C ILE A 290 9.66 8.30 33.18
N GLU A 291 8.55 7.64 32.86
CA GLU A 291 7.22 8.24 33.06
C GLU A 291 6.89 8.52 34.53
N PRO A 292 7.16 7.62 35.50
CA PRO A 292 6.95 7.92 36.91
C PRO A 292 7.80 9.10 37.38
N LEU A 293 9.08 9.17 36.97
CA LEU A 293 9.95 10.30 37.33
C LEU A 293 9.47 11.62 36.70
N ALA A 294 8.96 11.59 35.47
CA ALA A 294 8.35 12.74 34.82
C ALA A 294 7.07 13.20 35.55
N LYS A 295 6.15 12.28 35.83
CA LYS A 295 4.89 12.56 36.55
C LYS A 295 5.13 13.07 37.96
N ALA A 296 6.14 12.56 38.65
CA ALA A 296 6.56 13.01 39.99
C ALA A 296 7.32 14.35 39.96
N GLY A 297 7.50 15.00 38.80
CA GLY A 297 8.21 16.27 38.67
C GLY A 297 9.71 16.19 38.98
N GLN A 298 10.31 14.99 38.91
CA GLN A 298 11.72 14.79 39.25
C GLN A 298 12.64 15.09 38.07
N LEU A 299 12.13 15.07 36.83
CA LEU A 299 12.87 15.40 35.62
C LEU A 299 12.72 16.88 35.26
N ARG A 300 13.79 17.48 34.72
CA ARG A 300 13.85 18.87 34.27
C ARG A 300 13.66 19.00 32.76
N ALA A 301 14.15 18.01 32.01
CA ALA A 301 13.97 17.95 30.57
C ALA A 301 13.79 16.50 30.11
N VAL A 302 12.87 16.28 29.18
CA VAL A 302 12.71 15.00 28.51
C VAL A 302 12.73 15.24 27.01
N VAL A 303 13.53 14.45 26.28
CA VAL A 303 13.57 14.52 24.81
C VAL A 303 12.88 13.29 24.23
N ALA A 304 11.73 13.47 23.60
CA ALA A 304 10.97 12.39 23.00
C ALA A 304 11.02 12.41 21.47
N THR A 305 10.77 11.28 20.82
CA THR A 305 10.64 11.26 19.35
C THR A 305 9.26 11.72 18.90
N MET A 306 9.17 12.51 17.82
CA MET A 306 7.91 12.97 17.22
C MET A 306 6.93 11.82 16.91
N GLY A 307 7.44 10.71 16.35
CA GLY A 307 6.64 9.51 16.06
C GLY A 307 6.05 8.79 17.29
N LEU A 308 6.34 9.27 18.51
CA LEU A 308 5.76 8.77 19.77
C LEU A 308 4.80 9.78 20.42
N ALA A 309 4.45 10.90 19.78
CA ALA A 309 3.59 11.92 20.36
C ALA A 309 2.23 11.38 20.87
N ALA A 310 1.57 10.53 20.07
CA ALA A 310 0.36 9.81 20.48
C ALA A 310 0.63 8.78 21.60
N GLY A 311 1.87 8.33 21.76
CA GLY A 311 2.29 7.26 22.66
C GLY A 311 2.82 7.68 24.03
N ILE A 312 2.97 8.96 24.30
CA ILE A 312 3.50 9.45 25.59
C ILE A 312 2.36 9.56 26.61
N ASN A 313 2.53 8.95 27.78
CA ASN A 313 1.50 8.95 28.84
C ASN A 313 1.78 9.96 29.97
N PHE A 314 2.54 11.01 29.70
CA PHE A 314 2.79 12.12 30.64
C PHE A 314 2.76 13.47 29.94
N SER A 315 2.55 14.53 30.72
CA SER A 315 2.66 15.92 30.30
C SER A 315 3.75 16.60 31.13
N LEU A 316 4.45 17.57 30.55
CA LEU A 316 5.40 18.45 31.25
C LEU A 316 4.89 19.89 31.14
N ARG A 317 5.42 20.84 31.91
CA ARG A 317 4.92 22.23 31.92
C ARG A 317 5.04 22.88 30.55
N SER A 318 6.16 22.66 29.87
CA SER A 318 6.43 23.23 28.53
C SER A 318 6.74 22.18 27.49
N VAL A 319 6.38 22.46 26.23
CA VAL A 319 6.72 21.64 25.05
C VAL A 319 7.48 22.47 24.02
N ALA A 320 8.46 21.87 23.36
CA ALA A 320 9.16 22.43 22.21
C ALA A 320 9.30 21.39 21.09
N LEU A 321 9.33 21.83 19.83
CA LEU A 321 9.55 20.98 18.66
C LEU A 321 10.94 21.26 18.09
N ALA A 322 11.77 20.23 17.94
CA ALA A 322 13.13 20.38 17.45
C ALA A 322 13.28 20.30 15.92
N GLY A 323 12.16 20.17 15.21
CA GLY A 323 12.09 20.18 13.75
C GLY A 323 10.65 20.38 13.28
N ASP A 324 10.48 20.59 11.98
CA ASP A 324 9.21 20.74 11.27
C ASP A 324 8.80 19.48 10.51
N SER A 325 9.66 18.47 10.51
CA SER A 325 9.51 17.24 9.75
C SER A 325 10.20 16.09 10.46
N TYR A 326 9.79 14.86 10.16
CA TYR A 326 10.41 13.64 10.66
C TYR A 326 10.60 12.61 9.54
N ARG A 327 11.45 11.62 9.75
CA ARG A 327 11.74 10.58 8.75
C ARG A 327 10.85 9.35 8.96
N ARG A 328 10.09 8.96 7.94
CA ARG A 328 9.30 7.72 7.87
C ARG A 328 9.60 7.01 6.55
N ASP A 329 9.98 5.75 6.61
CA ASP A 329 10.31 4.90 5.43
C ASP A 329 11.23 5.60 4.43
N GLU A 330 12.36 6.09 4.95
CA GLU A 330 13.40 6.83 4.23
C GLU A 330 13.02 8.22 3.71
N LEU A 331 11.74 8.59 3.70
CA LEU A 331 11.22 9.88 3.28
C LEU A 331 11.09 10.86 4.46
N GLU A 332 11.31 12.14 4.18
CA GLU A 332 11.07 13.22 5.12
C GLU A 332 9.61 13.68 4.96
N GLN A 333 8.84 13.60 6.05
CA GLN A 333 7.43 13.97 6.09
C GLN A 333 7.27 15.22 6.98
N PRO A 334 6.65 16.30 6.48
CA PRO A 334 6.34 17.46 7.30
C PRO A 334 5.34 17.07 8.40
N LEU A 335 5.44 17.76 9.54
CA LEU A 335 4.49 17.61 10.62
C LEU A 335 3.10 18.06 10.17
N ARG A 336 2.11 17.21 10.40
CA ARG A 336 0.71 17.54 10.13
C ARG A 336 0.12 18.36 11.28
N PRO A 337 -0.87 19.24 11.01
CA PRO A 337 -1.52 20.03 12.05
C PRO A 337 -2.04 19.23 13.25
N ASP A 338 -2.59 18.04 13.02
CA ASP A 338 -3.12 17.18 14.08
C ASP A 338 -2.01 16.50 14.91
N GLU A 339 -0.84 16.26 14.32
CA GLU A 339 0.35 15.78 15.05
C GLU A 339 0.91 16.89 15.94
N ILE A 340 0.97 18.12 15.43
CA ILE A 340 1.37 19.31 16.21
C ILE A 340 0.42 19.49 17.39
N LEU A 341 -0.90 19.39 17.17
CA LEU A 341 -1.92 19.44 18.22
C LEU A 341 -1.70 18.37 19.29
N GLN A 342 -1.37 17.14 18.92
CA GLN A 342 -1.08 16.07 19.89
C GLN A 342 0.18 16.36 20.70
N MET A 343 1.24 16.89 20.08
CA MET A 343 2.49 17.23 20.74
C MET A 343 2.31 18.40 21.73
N PHE A 344 1.69 19.50 21.30
CA PHE A 344 1.36 20.64 22.18
C PHE A 344 0.34 20.27 23.26
N GLY A 345 -0.50 19.26 23.00
CA GLY A 345 -1.35 18.61 23.99
C GLY A 345 -0.61 18.00 25.18
N ARG A 346 0.73 17.92 25.16
CA ARG A 346 1.57 17.45 26.28
C ARG A 346 2.14 18.58 27.15
N ALA A 347 1.88 19.84 26.84
CA ALA A 347 2.28 21.00 27.66
C ALA A 347 1.22 21.32 28.71
N GLY A 348 1.58 21.40 29.99
CA GLY A 348 0.67 21.63 31.11
C GLY A 348 0.21 20.33 31.78
N ARG A 349 0.46 20.23 33.09
CA ARG A 349 0.13 19.11 33.97
C ARG A 349 -1.16 19.40 34.74
N ARG A 350 -2.20 18.60 34.52
CA ARG A 350 -3.49 18.74 35.21
C ARG A 350 -3.30 18.68 36.73
N GLY A 351 -3.84 19.68 37.42
CA GLY A 351 -3.79 19.78 38.88
C GLY A 351 -2.45 20.29 39.44
N ILE A 352 -1.48 20.66 38.60
CA ILE A 352 -0.18 21.20 39.00
C ILE A 352 0.08 22.55 38.33
N ASP A 353 -0.11 22.62 37.01
CA ASP A 353 0.14 23.83 36.23
C ASP A 353 -1.18 24.58 35.96
N GLU A 354 -1.17 25.89 36.11
CA GLU A 354 -2.29 26.77 35.70
C GLU A 354 -2.31 26.97 34.18
N THR A 355 -1.13 27.04 33.56
CA THR A 355 -0.94 27.23 32.12
C THR A 355 0.19 26.31 31.63
N GLY A 356 -0.02 25.66 30.49
CA GLY A 356 1.01 24.95 29.74
C GLY A 356 1.62 25.83 28.66
N TYR A 357 2.93 25.75 28.44
CA TYR A 357 3.61 26.63 27.49
C TYR A 357 4.12 25.87 26.26
N VAL A 358 3.94 26.47 25.09
CA VAL A 358 4.58 26.05 23.85
C VAL A 358 5.74 26.99 23.56
N LEU A 359 6.95 26.45 23.58
CA LEU A 359 8.16 27.21 23.31
C LEU A 359 8.39 27.28 21.80
N ILE A 360 8.22 28.46 21.23
CA ILE A 360 8.45 28.73 19.81
C ILE A 360 9.95 28.79 19.56
N THR A 361 10.44 27.85 18.75
CA THR A 361 11.87 27.71 18.45
C THR A 361 12.20 28.23 17.06
N ALA A 362 13.42 27.98 16.57
CA ALA A 362 13.86 28.44 15.25
C ALA A 362 13.03 27.89 14.05
N ASN A 363 12.18 26.88 14.27
CA ASN A 363 11.23 26.38 13.26
C ASN A 363 9.94 27.20 13.18
N GLU A 364 9.72 28.16 14.08
CA GLU A 364 8.57 29.06 14.10
C GLU A 364 7.19 28.36 14.10
N ILE A 365 7.11 27.10 14.56
CA ILE A 365 5.84 26.37 14.65
C ILE A 365 5.04 26.88 15.85
N ARG A 366 3.80 27.30 15.62
CA ARG A 366 2.93 28.00 16.57
C ARG A 366 1.67 27.21 16.90
N LEU A 367 0.95 27.60 17.95
CA LEU A 367 -0.36 27.02 18.31
C LEU A 367 -1.37 27.16 17.17
N LEU A 368 -1.28 28.21 16.36
CA LEU A 368 -2.16 28.40 15.19
C LEU A 368 -2.00 27.28 14.14
N ASP A 369 -0.83 26.65 14.07
CA ASP A 369 -0.55 25.53 13.16
C ASP A 369 -1.17 24.22 13.70
N ALA A 370 -1.56 24.20 14.97
CA ALA A 370 -2.08 23.03 15.67
C ALA A 370 -3.62 23.01 15.61
N HIS A 371 -4.18 22.27 14.65
CA HIS A 371 -5.63 22.13 14.53
C HIS A 371 -6.05 20.67 14.24
N PRO A 372 -7.27 20.28 14.65
CA PRO A 372 -7.78 18.93 14.40
C PRO A 372 -7.83 18.58 12.91
N CYS A 373 -7.53 17.33 12.55
CA CYS A 373 -7.64 16.88 11.17
C CYS A 373 -9.10 16.71 10.76
N HIS A 374 -9.40 17.05 9.52
CA HIS A 374 -10.69 16.74 8.91
C HIS A 374 -10.61 15.34 8.29
N LEU A 375 -11.35 14.38 8.85
CA LEU A 375 -11.36 13.02 8.35
C LEU A 375 -11.95 12.99 6.94
N THR A 376 -11.14 12.54 6.00
CA THR A 376 -11.54 12.23 4.63
C THR A 376 -11.04 10.83 4.29
N ARG A 377 -11.78 10.13 3.44
CA ARG A 377 -11.35 8.80 3.03
C ARG A 377 -10.14 8.89 2.13
N ASN A 378 -9.19 7.99 2.34
CA ASN A 378 -8.17 7.69 1.34
C ASN A 378 -8.86 7.14 0.07
N GLY A 379 -8.43 7.54 -1.13
CA GLY A 379 -8.96 7.02 -2.41
C GLY A 379 -8.60 5.55 -2.69
N MET A 380 -7.73 4.94 -1.89
CA MET A 380 -7.26 3.58 -2.09
C MET A 380 -8.28 2.51 -1.66
N VAL A 381 -8.12 1.31 -2.21
CA VAL A 381 -8.90 0.10 -1.89
C VAL A 381 -7.94 -0.95 -1.35
N ASP A 382 -8.25 -1.50 -0.18
CA ASP A 382 -7.47 -2.61 0.39
C ASP A 382 -7.91 -3.94 -0.27
N TRP A 383 -7.25 -4.26 -1.38
CA TRP A 383 -7.49 -5.51 -2.11
C TRP A 383 -7.20 -6.74 -1.27
N SER A 384 -6.23 -6.69 -0.35
CA SER A 384 -5.90 -7.83 0.51
C SER A 384 -7.06 -8.18 1.43
N ALA A 385 -7.72 -7.18 2.02
CA ALA A 385 -8.90 -7.37 2.85
C ALA A 385 -10.09 -7.88 2.04
N LEU A 386 -10.34 -7.28 0.87
CA LEU A 386 -11.45 -7.69 0.01
C LEU A 386 -11.27 -9.14 -0.48
N LEU A 387 -10.05 -9.54 -0.85
CA LEU A 387 -9.76 -10.92 -1.23
C LEU A 387 -9.96 -11.89 -0.05
N GLY A 388 -9.47 -11.53 1.14
CA GLY A 388 -9.69 -12.35 2.34
C GLY A 388 -11.18 -12.49 2.71
N LEU A 389 -11.95 -11.43 2.53
CA LEU A 389 -13.40 -11.42 2.74
C LEU A 389 -14.13 -12.26 1.70
N MET A 390 -13.75 -12.17 0.43
CA MET A 390 -14.28 -13.01 -0.64
C MET A 390 -13.98 -14.50 -0.41
N ALA A 391 -12.77 -14.82 0.06
CA ALA A 391 -12.40 -16.18 0.43
C ALA A 391 -13.24 -16.70 1.61
N ALA A 392 -13.37 -15.92 2.69
CA ALA A 392 -14.21 -16.28 3.83
C ALA A 392 -15.69 -16.45 3.45
N ALA A 393 -16.20 -15.63 2.53
CA ALA A 393 -17.55 -15.76 2.00
C ALA A 393 -17.70 -17.09 1.22
N ALA A 394 -16.74 -17.42 0.34
CA ALA A 394 -16.75 -18.66 -0.41
C ALA A 394 -16.73 -19.90 0.50
N ASP A 395 -15.89 -19.90 1.54
CA ASP A 395 -15.78 -20.98 2.52
C ASP A 395 -17.10 -21.19 3.29
N GLN A 396 -17.86 -20.11 3.50
CA GLN A 396 -19.18 -20.15 4.14
C GLN A 396 -20.33 -20.41 3.16
N GLY A 397 -20.04 -20.71 1.89
CA GLY A 397 -21.05 -20.93 0.85
C GLY A 397 -21.83 -19.67 0.44
N ARG A 398 -21.32 -18.47 0.75
CA ARG A 398 -21.88 -17.18 0.35
C ARG A 398 -21.25 -16.69 -0.94
N GLU A 399 -21.93 -15.79 -1.66
CA GLU A 399 -21.40 -15.22 -2.90
C GLU A 399 -20.26 -14.21 -2.65
N PRO A 400 -19.02 -14.47 -3.13
CA PRO A 400 -17.86 -13.63 -2.80
C PRO A 400 -18.00 -12.17 -3.27
N PHE A 401 -18.35 -11.96 -4.54
CA PHE A 401 -18.47 -10.61 -5.11
C PHE A 401 -19.57 -9.79 -4.44
N ARG A 402 -20.67 -10.43 -4.03
CA ARG A 402 -21.76 -9.76 -3.32
C ARG A 402 -21.30 -9.26 -1.95
N GLU A 403 -20.52 -10.06 -1.24
CA GLU A 403 -19.96 -9.68 0.07
C GLU A 403 -18.93 -8.55 -0.08
N ALA A 404 -18.09 -8.58 -1.14
CA ALA A 404 -17.14 -7.50 -1.42
C ALA A 404 -17.85 -6.15 -1.69
N VAL A 405 -18.91 -6.15 -2.51
CA VAL A 405 -19.72 -4.94 -2.77
C VAL A 405 -20.41 -4.45 -1.51
N ARG A 406 -21.00 -5.36 -0.71
CA ARG A 406 -21.63 -5.02 0.58
C ARG A 406 -20.67 -4.26 1.49
N VAL A 407 -19.42 -4.73 1.60
CA VAL A 407 -18.42 -4.10 2.47
C VAL A 407 -17.96 -2.76 1.93
N GLN A 408 -17.79 -2.65 0.62
CA GLN A 408 -17.43 -1.41 -0.03
C GLN A 408 -18.47 -0.30 0.20
N GLU A 409 -19.76 -0.62 0.14
CA GLU A 409 -20.86 0.31 0.44
C GLU A 409 -20.87 0.79 1.90
N ARG A 410 -20.24 0.02 2.79
CA ARG A 410 -20.13 0.31 4.23
C ARG A 410 -18.91 1.15 4.60
N LEU A 411 -18.02 1.45 3.66
CA LEU A 411 -16.82 2.24 3.93
C LEU A 411 -17.15 3.70 4.31
N PHE A 412 -16.20 4.40 4.92
CA PHE A 412 -16.31 5.81 5.33
C PHE A 412 -16.17 6.74 4.10
N THR A 413 -17.10 6.63 3.15
CA THR A 413 -17.15 7.49 1.95
C THR A 413 -18.52 8.08 1.72
N THR A 414 -18.56 9.31 1.17
CA THR A 414 -19.78 9.90 0.59
C THR A 414 -20.00 9.49 -0.86
N LYS A 415 -18.94 9.04 -1.57
CA LYS A 415 -18.98 8.55 -2.95
C LYS A 415 -18.69 7.04 -3.00
N PRO A 416 -19.62 6.20 -3.48
CA PRO A 416 -19.34 4.78 -3.67
C PRO A 416 -18.11 4.59 -4.55
N ILE A 417 -17.25 3.66 -4.17
CA ILE A 417 -16.24 3.12 -5.06
C ILE A 417 -16.93 2.01 -5.84
N PHE A 418 -16.51 1.76 -7.07
CA PHE A 418 -17.03 0.66 -7.87
C PHE A 418 -15.91 -0.36 -8.08
N LEU A 419 -16.15 -1.61 -7.71
CA LEU A 419 -15.33 -2.78 -8.05
C LEU A 419 -15.55 -3.22 -9.50
N GLY A 420 -16.60 -2.73 -10.17
CA GLY A 420 -16.94 -3.05 -11.56
C GLY A 420 -17.76 -4.34 -11.70
N VAL A 421 -18.18 -4.96 -10.60
CA VAL A 421 -19.02 -6.17 -10.57
C VAL A 421 -20.47 -5.88 -10.17
N GLU A 422 -20.76 -4.66 -9.71
CA GLU A 422 -22.07 -4.26 -9.18
C GLU A 422 -23.18 -4.44 -10.21
N GLU A 423 -22.96 -3.97 -11.44
CA GLU A 423 -23.96 -4.07 -12.51
C GLU A 423 -24.21 -5.51 -12.95
N SER A 424 -23.17 -6.34 -12.88
CA SER A 424 -23.29 -7.77 -13.14
C SER A 424 -24.09 -8.48 -12.05
N LEU A 425 -23.94 -8.10 -10.78
CA LEU A 425 -24.70 -8.64 -9.65
C LEU A 425 -26.18 -8.26 -9.67
N LYS A 426 -26.56 -7.12 -10.26
CA LYS A 426 -27.97 -6.74 -10.43
C LYS A 426 -28.74 -7.69 -11.36
N ASN A 427 -28.04 -8.45 -12.21
CA ASN A 427 -28.64 -9.35 -13.19
C ASN A 427 -28.16 -10.81 -13.00
N PRO A 428 -28.55 -11.49 -11.90
CA PRO A 428 -28.00 -12.80 -11.53
C PRO A 428 -28.43 -13.94 -12.46
N CYS A 429 -29.63 -13.87 -13.06
CA CYS A 429 -30.13 -14.90 -13.97
C CYS A 429 -29.65 -14.64 -15.40
N LYS A 430 -28.44 -15.11 -15.73
CA LYS A 430 -27.90 -15.06 -17.10
C LYS A 430 -27.81 -16.49 -17.66
N PRO A 431 -28.27 -16.76 -18.90
CA PRO A 431 -28.23 -18.11 -19.50
C PRO A 431 -26.85 -18.76 -19.54
N CYS A 432 -25.79 -17.96 -19.49
CA CYS A 432 -24.41 -18.43 -19.51
C CYS A 432 -23.87 -18.91 -18.16
N GLY A 433 -24.57 -18.68 -17.03
CA GLY A 433 -24.09 -19.02 -15.69
C GLY A 433 -22.85 -18.25 -15.20
N LEU A 434 -22.33 -17.31 -16.00
CA LEU A 434 -21.14 -16.52 -15.69
C LEU A 434 -21.50 -15.19 -15.00
N SER A 435 -20.81 -14.94 -13.88
CA SER A 435 -21.11 -13.86 -12.95
C SER A 435 -20.61 -12.50 -13.42
N THR A 436 -19.52 -12.41 -14.19
CA THR A 436 -18.93 -11.12 -14.60
C THR A 436 -18.94 -10.86 -16.11
N ASP A 437 -18.99 -9.59 -16.53
CA ASP A 437 -18.89 -9.20 -17.94
C ASP A 437 -17.58 -9.65 -18.59
N ALA A 438 -16.47 -9.65 -17.84
CA ALA A 438 -15.17 -10.07 -18.33
C ALA A 438 -15.13 -11.58 -18.68
N GLU A 439 -15.73 -12.43 -17.85
CA GLU A 439 -15.89 -13.87 -18.13
C GLU A 439 -16.73 -14.10 -19.38
N ARG A 440 -17.85 -13.36 -19.51
CA ARG A 440 -18.72 -13.43 -20.70
C ARG A 440 -17.99 -12.99 -21.97
N ALA A 441 -17.20 -11.92 -21.90
CA ALA A 441 -16.43 -11.40 -23.03
C ALA A 441 -15.35 -12.38 -23.51
N ARG A 442 -14.75 -13.17 -22.61
CA ARG A 442 -13.82 -14.25 -22.97
C ARG A 442 -14.53 -15.39 -23.72
N HIS A 443 -15.75 -15.74 -23.31
CA HIS A 443 -16.54 -16.79 -23.96
C HIS A 443 -17.08 -16.38 -25.35
N ALA A 444 -17.52 -15.13 -25.53
CA ALA A 444 -18.12 -14.65 -26.77
C ALA A 444 -17.13 -14.52 -27.96
N ARG A 445 -15.82 -14.61 -27.73
CA ARG A 445 -14.79 -14.40 -28.77
C ARG A 445 -14.41 -15.66 -29.57
N LYS A 446 -14.86 -16.86 -29.21
CA LYS A 446 -14.60 -18.07 -30.03
C LYS A 446 -15.58 -18.15 -31.22
N ARG A 447 -15.31 -17.40 -32.29
CA ARG A 447 -15.95 -17.65 -33.59
C ARG A 447 -15.32 -18.89 -34.25
N LEU A 448 -16.06 -19.99 -34.35
CA LEU A 448 -15.66 -21.19 -35.08
C LEU A 448 -15.96 -21.01 -36.58
N ARG A 449 -14.93 -21.02 -37.42
CA ARG A 449 -15.09 -21.01 -38.89
C ARG A 449 -15.31 -22.45 -39.37
N GLN A 450 -16.39 -22.69 -40.11
CA GLN A 450 -16.75 -24.00 -40.67
C GLN A 450 -16.81 -23.93 -42.20
N MET A 451 -16.65 -25.07 -42.87
CA MET A 451 -16.85 -25.25 -44.31
C MET A 451 -17.76 -26.45 -44.57
N ARG A 452 -18.42 -26.49 -45.73
CA ARG A 452 -19.12 -27.70 -46.18
C ARG A 452 -18.17 -28.60 -46.93
N ASN A 453 -18.07 -29.87 -46.52
CA ASN A 453 -17.26 -30.87 -47.20
C ASN A 453 -17.94 -31.38 -48.48
N SER A 454 -17.27 -32.27 -49.21
CA SER A 454 -17.79 -32.86 -50.46
C SER A 454 -19.05 -33.72 -50.28
N ARG A 455 -19.41 -34.08 -49.04
CA ARG A 455 -20.65 -34.77 -48.68
C ARG A 455 -21.77 -33.82 -48.26
N GLY A 456 -21.52 -32.50 -48.27
CA GLY A 456 -22.48 -31.47 -47.87
C GLY A 456 -22.56 -31.23 -46.35
N GLU A 457 -21.72 -31.88 -45.55
CA GLU A 457 -21.70 -31.77 -44.10
C GLU A 457 -20.82 -30.60 -43.65
N TRP A 458 -21.19 -29.94 -42.55
CA TRP A 458 -20.39 -28.87 -41.95
C TRP A 458 -19.23 -29.47 -41.14
N GLU A 459 -18.00 -29.08 -41.48
CA GLU A 459 -16.79 -29.41 -40.73
C GLU A 459 -16.01 -28.15 -40.35
N SER A 460 -15.17 -28.23 -39.32
CA SER A 460 -14.29 -27.12 -38.96
C SER A 460 -13.32 -26.80 -40.08
N TYR A 461 -13.12 -25.51 -40.36
CA TYR A 461 -12.15 -25.08 -41.36
C TYR A 461 -10.76 -25.59 -40.94
N PRO A 462 -10.07 -26.38 -41.77
CA PRO A 462 -8.81 -27.00 -41.39
C PRO A 462 -7.74 -25.95 -41.11
N ALA A 463 -6.84 -26.25 -40.18
CA ALA A 463 -5.71 -25.38 -39.88
C ALA A 463 -4.75 -25.35 -41.08
N PRO A 464 -4.23 -24.17 -41.49
CA PRO A 464 -3.26 -24.08 -42.59
C PRO A 464 -1.99 -24.89 -42.31
N VAL A 465 -1.59 -25.73 -43.26
CA VAL A 465 -0.43 -26.64 -43.16
C VAL A 465 0.65 -26.22 -44.15
N GLU A 466 1.92 -26.47 -43.82
CA GLU A 466 3.02 -26.21 -44.75
C GLU A 466 3.00 -27.20 -45.92
N ARG A 467 2.91 -26.68 -47.14
CA ARG A 467 2.94 -27.45 -48.39
C ARG A 467 3.92 -26.82 -49.38
N PRO A 468 4.63 -27.62 -50.20
CA PRO A 468 5.41 -27.11 -51.32
C PRO A 468 4.51 -26.40 -52.32
N LEU A 469 4.92 -25.22 -52.79
CA LEU A 469 4.12 -24.36 -53.64
C LEU A 469 3.67 -25.06 -54.93
N GLY A 470 4.50 -25.94 -55.50
CA GLY A 470 4.16 -26.72 -56.70
C GLY A 470 3.00 -27.71 -56.51
N THR A 471 2.64 -28.04 -55.26
CA THR A 471 1.48 -28.89 -54.94
C THR A 471 0.19 -28.11 -54.68
N VAL A 472 0.29 -26.78 -54.62
CA VAL A 472 -0.84 -25.90 -54.34
C VAL A 472 -1.58 -25.61 -55.64
N LEU A 473 -2.86 -25.95 -55.67
CA LEU A 473 -3.75 -25.72 -56.79
C LEU A 473 -4.71 -24.58 -56.47
N ILE A 474 -5.04 -23.78 -57.48
CA ILE A 474 -6.05 -22.74 -57.43
C ILE A 474 -7.17 -23.07 -58.41
N ALA A 475 -8.41 -22.76 -58.04
CA ALA A 475 -9.54 -22.93 -58.94
C ALA A 475 -9.56 -21.80 -59.98
N SER A 476 -9.55 -22.16 -61.26
CA SER A 476 -9.78 -21.22 -62.36
C SER A 476 -11.25 -20.80 -62.34
N GLY A 477 -11.52 -19.53 -62.00
CA GLY A 477 -12.88 -18.99 -61.90
C GLY A 477 -13.40 -18.71 -60.48
N GLY A 478 -12.55 -18.26 -59.56
CA GLY A 478 -13.00 -17.73 -58.26
C GLY A 478 -13.73 -16.37 -58.40
N PRO A 479 -14.79 -16.11 -57.61
CA PRO A 479 -15.64 -14.93 -57.75
C PRO A 479 -14.82 -13.65 -57.57
N ALA A 480 -15.12 -12.64 -58.37
CA ALA A 480 -14.62 -11.29 -58.15
C ALA A 480 -14.85 -10.91 -56.68
N ALA A 481 -13.82 -10.42 -56.01
CA ALA A 481 -13.89 -9.98 -54.63
C ALA A 481 -14.89 -8.81 -54.51
N GLY A 482 -16.15 -9.15 -54.24
CA GLY A 482 -17.23 -8.27 -53.81
C GLY A 482 -17.85 -8.82 -52.52
N PRO A 483 -18.57 -8.01 -51.73
CA PRO A 483 -19.19 -8.46 -50.49
C PRO A 483 -20.21 -9.57 -50.82
N ALA A 484 -20.07 -10.72 -50.17
CA ALA A 484 -20.93 -11.87 -50.41
C ALA A 484 -22.37 -11.61 -49.94
N ASP A 485 -23.31 -11.61 -50.89
CA ASP A 485 -24.74 -11.77 -50.61
C ASP A 485 -25.01 -13.21 -50.11
N PRO A 486 -25.69 -13.41 -48.97
CA PRO A 486 -25.83 -14.72 -48.33
C PRO A 486 -26.92 -15.62 -48.96
N ALA A 487 -27.52 -15.25 -50.09
CA ALA A 487 -28.68 -15.94 -50.67
C ALA A 487 -28.45 -16.61 -52.04
N GLY A 488 -27.21 -16.65 -52.56
CA GLY A 488 -26.90 -17.28 -53.85
C GLY A 488 -26.31 -18.68 -53.70
N ALA A 489 -27.15 -19.71 -53.60
CA ALA A 489 -26.69 -21.10 -53.64
C ALA A 489 -26.19 -21.49 -55.04
N LEU A 490 -24.88 -21.74 -55.13
CA LEU A 490 -24.23 -22.88 -55.80
C LEU A 490 -24.70 -23.24 -57.22
N SER A 491 -24.05 -22.63 -58.22
CA SER A 491 -23.73 -23.35 -59.47
C SER A 491 -22.31 -23.01 -59.95
N ALA A 492 -21.32 -23.10 -59.07
CA ALA A 492 -19.94 -23.11 -59.52
C ALA A 492 -19.64 -24.52 -60.04
N GLN A 493 -19.64 -24.68 -61.36
CA GLN A 493 -19.01 -25.85 -61.98
C GLN A 493 -17.59 -25.97 -61.39
N PRO A 494 -17.07 -27.20 -61.14
CA PRO A 494 -15.73 -27.36 -60.59
C PRO A 494 -14.74 -26.68 -61.55
N GLY A 495 -14.29 -25.49 -61.16
CA GLY A 495 -13.32 -24.72 -61.92
C GLY A 495 -12.09 -25.58 -62.13
N THR A 496 -11.55 -25.58 -63.33
CA THR A 496 -10.32 -26.29 -63.66
C THR A 496 -9.24 -25.87 -62.67
N LEU A 497 -8.75 -26.83 -61.89
CA LEU A 497 -7.66 -26.59 -60.95
C LEU A 497 -6.38 -26.39 -61.75
N ARG A 498 -5.71 -25.26 -61.51
CA ARG A 498 -4.41 -24.96 -62.10
C ARG A 498 -3.37 -24.74 -61.03
N SER A 499 -2.10 -24.85 -61.38
CA SER A 499 -1.00 -24.64 -60.44
C SER A 499 -0.98 -23.19 -59.95
N VAL A 500 -0.73 -22.96 -58.67
CA VAL A 500 -0.49 -21.59 -58.18
C VAL A 500 0.71 -20.95 -58.88
N LEU A 501 1.63 -21.77 -59.41
CA LEU A 501 2.81 -21.32 -60.15
C LEU A 501 2.44 -20.64 -61.48
N SER A 502 1.19 -20.75 -61.96
CA SER A 502 0.71 -20.05 -63.15
C SER A 502 -0.04 -18.75 -62.87
N GLU A 503 -0.17 -18.35 -61.59
CA GLU A 503 -0.86 -17.10 -61.20
C GLU A 503 0.13 -16.05 -60.65
N PRO A 504 0.47 -15.00 -61.44
CA PRO A 504 1.40 -13.96 -61.02
C PRO A 504 1.03 -13.28 -59.70
N ARG A 505 -0.27 -13.02 -59.47
CA ARG A 505 -0.73 -12.29 -58.28
C ARG A 505 -0.50 -13.08 -56.99
N ALA A 506 -0.59 -14.41 -57.05
CA ALA A 506 -0.34 -15.27 -55.90
C ALA A 506 1.15 -15.31 -55.52
N LEU A 507 2.03 -15.09 -56.50
CA LEU A 507 3.48 -15.23 -56.34
C LEU A 507 4.20 -13.92 -56.05
N GLU A 508 3.54 -12.76 -56.16
CA GLU A 508 4.15 -11.43 -56.10
C GLU A 508 5.05 -11.24 -54.86
N LYS A 509 4.62 -11.75 -53.70
CA LYS A 509 5.33 -11.66 -52.41
C LYS A 509 6.11 -12.93 -52.04
N ILE A 510 6.14 -13.93 -52.90
CA ILE A 510 6.77 -15.24 -52.64
C ILE A 510 8.16 -15.31 -53.30
N GLY A 511 9.19 -15.55 -52.49
CA GLY A 511 10.59 -15.62 -52.93
C GLY A 511 11.26 -14.26 -53.13
N SER A 512 12.55 -14.28 -53.48
CA SER A 512 13.37 -13.08 -53.72
C SER A 512 13.66 -12.92 -55.21
N GLY A 513 13.82 -11.68 -55.69
CA GLY A 513 14.13 -11.37 -57.09
C GLY A 513 12.92 -10.94 -57.92
N SER A 514 13.12 -10.70 -59.21
CA SER A 514 12.03 -10.32 -60.12
C SER A 514 11.28 -11.56 -60.62
N LEU A 515 9.94 -11.51 -60.66
CA LEU A 515 9.13 -12.59 -61.23
C LEU A 515 9.47 -12.76 -62.72
N CYS A 516 9.70 -14.00 -63.15
CA CYS A 516 9.96 -14.32 -64.56
C CYS A 516 9.27 -15.61 -64.96
N VAL A 517 9.00 -15.78 -66.26
CA VAL A 517 8.51 -17.04 -66.82
C VAL A 517 9.69 -17.98 -67.03
N LEU A 518 9.64 -19.16 -66.45
CA LEU A 518 10.68 -20.19 -66.60
C LEU A 518 10.44 -21.02 -67.86
N GLU A 519 9.22 -21.53 -67.99
CA GLU A 519 8.74 -22.39 -69.06
C GLU A 519 7.22 -22.25 -69.21
N GLU A 520 6.65 -22.78 -70.30
CA GLU A 520 5.21 -22.96 -70.46
C GLU A 520 4.89 -24.44 -70.37
N GLN A 521 4.01 -24.83 -69.44
CA GLN A 521 3.60 -26.21 -69.22
C GLN A 521 2.09 -26.31 -69.41
N ASN A 522 1.63 -27.22 -70.29
CA ASN A 522 0.21 -27.41 -70.63
C ASN A 522 -0.52 -26.12 -71.07
N GLY A 523 0.18 -25.21 -71.75
CA GLY A 523 -0.37 -23.93 -72.22
C GLY A 523 -0.46 -22.84 -71.15
N GLU A 524 0.06 -23.08 -69.94
CA GLU A 524 0.14 -22.08 -68.87
C GLU A 524 1.61 -21.70 -68.55
N PRO A 525 1.91 -20.41 -68.30
CA PRO A 525 3.24 -19.99 -67.92
C PRO A 525 3.56 -20.46 -66.49
N VAL A 526 4.73 -21.08 -66.30
CA VAL A 526 5.26 -21.42 -64.98
C VAL A 526 6.20 -20.32 -64.51
N TYR A 527 5.82 -19.61 -63.46
CA TYR A 527 6.61 -18.49 -62.94
C TYR A 527 7.65 -18.94 -61.92
N GLY A 528 8.82 -18.32 -62.01
CA GLY A 528 9.91 -18.41 -61.06
C GLY A 528 10.46 -17.04 -60.69
N ARG A 529 11.68 -17.00 -60.16
CA ARG A 529 12.38 -15.74 -59.85
C ARG A 529 13.69 -15.63 -60.60
N ALA A 530 14.00 -14.43 -61.07
CA ALA A 530 15.31 -14.07 -61.58
C ALA A 530 16.08 -13.27 -60.52
N LEU A 531 17.25 -13.78 -60.15
CA LEU A 531 18.15 -13.24 -59.14
C LEU A 531 19.48 -12.82 -59.78
N THR A 532 19.93 -11.58 -59.56
CA THR A 532 21.26 -11.17 -60.03
C THR A 532 22.34 -11.85 -59.19
N VAL A 533 23.11 -12.74 -59.83
CA VAL A 533 24.15 -13.54 -59.16
C VAL A 533 25.54 -13.00 -59.37
N ALA A 534 25.80 -12.36 -60.52
CA ALA A 534 27.09 -11.77 -60.83
C ALA A 534 27.00 -10.76 -61.99
N GLU A 535 28.07 -10.02 -62.26
CA GLU A 535 28.16 -9.06 -63.37
C GLU A 535 29.53 -9.14 -64.07
N TRP A 536 29.54 -9.17 -65.40
CA TRP A 536 30.75 -9.19 -66.23
C TRP A 536 31.44 -7.82 -66.23
N LEU A 537 32.67 -7.75 -65.70
CA LEU A 537 33.52 -6.57 -65.73
C LEU A 537 34.29 -6.45 -67.05
N SER A 538 34.71 -7.57 -67.62
CA SER A 538 35.34 -7.71 -68.94
C SER A 538 35.01 -9.10 -69.50
N GLU A 539 35.47 -9.44 -70.71
CA GLU A 539 35.20 -10.78 -71.29
C GLU A 539 35.72 -11.94 -70.43
N ASP A 540 36.73 -11.70 -69.59
CA ASP A 540 37.38 -12.75 -68.81
C ASP A 540 37.16 -12.62 -67.29
N ARG A 541 36.43 -11.60 -66.80
CA ARG A 541 36.21 -11.42 -65.34
C ARG A 541 34.77 -11.11 -64.95
N VAL A 542 34.34 -11.74 -63.86
CA VAL A 542 33.01 -11.58 -63.26
C VAL A 542 33.13 -11.03 -61.83
N LEU A 543 32.32 -10.01 -61.51
CA LEU A 543 32.06 -9.51 -60.17
C LEU A 543 30.92 -10.31 -59.52
N ILE A 544 31.20 -11.02 -58.44
CA ILE A 544 30.23 -11.92 -57.80
C ILE A 544 29.37 -11.15 -56.80
N ALA A 545 28.04 -11.33 -56.85
CA ALA A 545 27.13 -10.68 -55.91
C ALA A 545 27.43 -11.10 -54.45
N LYS A 546 27.29 -10.15 -53.52
CA LYS A 546 27.64 -10.37 -52.10
C LYS A 546 26.90 -11.56 -51.47
N TRP A 547 25.64 -11.77 -51.83
CA TRP A 547 24.82 -12.88 -51.31
C TRP A 547 25.27 -14.23 -51.88
N VAL A 548 25.68 -14.28 -53.15
CA VAL A 548 26.24 -15.49 -53.77
C VAL A 548 27.52 -15.91 -53.07
N ARG A 549 28.42 -14.95 -52.78
CA ARG A 549 29.65 -15.23 -52.02
C ARG A 549 29.38 -15.85 -50.65
N ARG A 550 28.33 -15.39 -49.95
CA ARG A 550 27.91 -15.98 -48.67
C ARG A 550 27.34 -17.38 -48.85
N LEU A 551 26.52 -17.59 -49.88
CA LEU A 551 25.90 -18.87 -50.16
C LEU A 551 26.92 -19.94 -50.57
N THR A 552 27.94 -19.57 -51.35
CA THR A 552 28.99 -20.48 -51.84
C THR A 552 30.24 -20.51 -50.96
N ASN A 553 30.27 -19.75 -49.86
CA ASN A 553 31.44 -19.53 -49.00
C ASN A 553 32.70 -19.08 -49.79
N TRP A 554 32.51 -18.24 -50.80
CA TRP A 554 33.57 -17.76 -51.68
C TRP A 554 34.11 -16.39 -51.24
N ASN A 555 35.39 -16.33 -50.88
CA ASN A 555 36.00 -15.11 -50.31
C ASN A 555 36.32 -14.03 -51.35
N GLY A 556 36.54 -14.41 -52.62
CA GLY A 556 36.94 -13.47 -53.68
C GLY A 556 35.79 -12.58 -54.17
N ARG A 557 36.00 -11.26 -54.30
CA ARG A 557 34.98 -10.36 -54.88
C ARG A 557 34.79 -10.55 -56.38
N GLN A 558 35.85 -10.93 -57.09
CA GLN A 558 35.88 -11.17 -58.52
C GLN A 558 36.47 -12.55 -58.81
N ALA A 559 36.10 -13.16 -59.92
CA ALA A 559 36.69 -14.40 -60.42
C ALA A 559 36.85 -14.36 -61.94
N PRO A 560 37.85 -15.07 -62.51
CA PRO A 560 37.91 -15.34 -63.94
C PRO A 560 36.65 -16.07 -64.43
N GLY A 561 36.25 -15.85 -65.68
CA GLY A 561 35.06 -16.48 -66.28
C GLY A 561 35.08 -18.02 -66.20
N THR A 562 36.27 -18.62 -66.38
CA THR A 562 36.49 -20.07 -66.25
C THR A 562 36.23 -20.59 -64.84
N ILE A 563 36.64 -19.86 -63.80
CA ILE A 563 36.40 -20.22 -62.39
C ILE A 563 34.92 -20.03 -62.02
N TRP A 564 34.27 -19.01 -62.57
CA TRP A 564 32.84 -18.79 -62.40
C TRP A 564 32.05 -20.02 -62.87
N GLU A 565 32.29 -20.47 -64.10
CA GLU A 565 31.56 -21.60 -64.69
C GLU A 565 31.91 -22.95 -64.04
N GLN A 566 33.20 -23.24 -63.82
CA GLN A 566 33.63 -24.57 -63.38
C GLN A 566 33.48 -24.81 -61.87
N ARG A 567 33.55 -23.75 -61.04
CA ARG A 567 33.55 -23.90 -59.57
C ARG A 567 32.40 -23.18 -58.88
N ILE A 568 32.10 -21.93 -59.24
CA ILE A 568 31.12 -21.13 -58.50
C ILE A 568 29.69 -21.49 -58.88
N VAL A 569 29.40 -21.72 -60.17
CA VAL A 569 28.06 -22.12 -60.64
C VAL A 569 27.58 -23.44 -60.02
N PRO A 570 28.39 -24.53 -59.95
CA PRO A 570 27.98 -25.75 -59.26
C PRO A 570 27.68 -25.57 -57.77
N LEU A 571 28.47 -24.73 -57.07
CA LEU A 571 28.24 -24.41 -55.66
C LEU A 571 26.95 -23.59 -55.47
N LEU A 572 26.72 -22.63 -56.35
CA LEU A 572 25.50 -21.82 -56.38
C LEU A 572 24.26 -22.71 -56.60
N GLN A 573 24.33 -23.65 -57.54
CA GLN A 573 23.23 -24.60 -57.81
C GLN A 573 22.92 -25.46 -56.58
N ARG A 574 23.93 -25.98 -55.88
CA ARG A 574 23.74 -26.74 -54.62
C ARG A 574 23.15 -25.89 -53.51
N GLY A 575 23.66 -24.66 -53.32
CA GLY A 575 23.16 -23.76 -52.27
C GLY A 575 21.70 -23.33 -52.51
N LEU A 576 21.34 -23.06 -53.76
CA LEU A 576 19.96 -22.72 -54.14
C LEU A 576 18.99 -23.90 -53.99
N ALA A 577 19.42 -25.13 -54.31
CA ALA A 577 18.63 -26.33 -54.06
C ALA A 577 18.41 -26.57 -52.55
N GLN A 578 19.42 -26.35 -51.70
CA GLN A 578 19.26 -26.43 -50.24
C GLN A 578 18.26 -25.41 -49.68
N GLN A 579 18.11 -24.26 -50.35
CA GLN A 579 17.12 -23.25 -50.01
C GLN A 579 15.73 -23.51 -50.63
N LYS A 580 15.52 -24.68 -51.24
CA LYS A 580 14.27 -25.07 -51.93
C LYS A 580 13.89 -24.13 -53.08
N THR A 581 14.89 -23.52 -53.72
CA THR A 581 14.72 -22.69 -54.93
C THR A 581 15.73 -23.14 -55.99
N PRO A 582 15.58 -24.35 -56.57
CA PRO A 582 16.58 -24.92 -57.45
C PRO A 582 16.80 -24.04 -58.69
N LEU A 583 18.07 -23.93 -59.10
CA LEU A 583 18.47 -23.19 -60.29
C LEU A 583 18.00 -23.94 -61.54
N VAL A 584 17.18 -23.26 -62.36
CA VAL A 584 16.69 -23.79 -63.65
C VAL A 584 17.69 -23.46 -64.76
N ARG A 585 18.06 -22.18 -64.89
CA ARG A 585 19.08 -21.73 -65.87
C ARG A 585 19.73 -20.42 -65.46
N LEU A 586 20.92 -20.17 -65.99
CA LEU A 586 21.58 -18.87 -65.95
C LEU A 586 21.29 -18.11 -67.24
N ALA A 587 20.76 -16.89 -67.12
CA ALA A 587 20.47 -16.02 -68.25
C ALA A 587 21.40 -14.80 -68.20
N ARG A 588 21.92 -14.38 -69.36
CA ARG A 588 22.73 -13.16 -69.47
C ARG A 588 21.84 -12.00 -69.92
N ARG A 589 21.85 -10.90 -69.17
CA ARG A 589 21.16 -9.65 -69.53
C ARG A 589 22.17 -8.51 -69.52
N GLY A 590 22.70 -8.18 -70.70
CA GLY A 590 23.81 -7.23 -70.83
C GLY A 590 25.07 -7.73 -70.11
N ARG A 591 25.53 -6.98 -69.09
CA ARG A 591 26.63 -7.38 -68.22
C ARG A 591 26.18 -8.27 -67.06
N GLN A 592 24.90 -8.34 -66.72
CA GLN A 592 24.42 -9.11 -65.58
C GLN A 592 24.21 -10.58 -65.90
N ILE A 593 24.55 -11.43 -64.94
CA ILE A 593 24.22 -12.86 -64.91
C ILE A 593 23.06 -13.04 -63.92
N LEU A 594 21.93 -13.53 -64.44
CA LEU A 594 20.71 -13.78 -63.68
C LEU A 594 20.52 -15.29 -63.50
N ALA A 595 20.35 -15.73 -62.26
CA ALA A 595 19.86 -17.07 -61.95
C ALA A 595 18.34 -17.08 -61.99
N GLN A 596 17.78 -17.87 -62.90
CA GLN A 596 16.35 -18.17 -62.92
C GLN A 596 16.11 -19.42 -62.05
N VAL A 597 15.34 -19.27 -60.98
CA VAL A 597 15.09 -20.30 -59.97
C VAL A 597 13.62 -20.68 -59.92
N SER A 598 13.34 -21.96 -59.68
CA SER A 598 11.99 -22.48 -59.46
C SER A 598 11.50 -22.17 -58.05
N LEU A 599 10.20 -21.86 -57.92
CA LEU A 599 9.52 -21.68 -56.65
C LEU A 599 8.78 -22.94 -56.18
N ALA A 600 8.77 -24.01 -56.97
CA ALA A 600 7.91 -25.18 -56.75
C ALA A 600 8.16 -25.89 -55.40
N GLU A 601 9.41 -25.91 -54.94
CA GLU A 601 9.80 -26.58 -53.68
C GLU A 601 9.65 -25.67 -52.45
N LEU A 602 9.41 -24.38 -52.65
CA LEU A 602 9.30 -23.42 -51.55
C LEU A 602 8.02 -23.70 -50.76
N THR A 603 8.14 -23.81 -49.44
CA THR A 603 7.01 -24.17 -48.58
C THR A 603 6.20 -22.95 -48.19
N VAL A 604 4.89 -23.00 -48.39
CA VAL A 604 3.93 -21.99 -47.96
C VAL A 604 2.90 -22.60 -47.04
N ARG A 605 2.36 -21.78 -46.13
CA ARG A 605 1.28 -22.20 -45.24
C ARG A 605 -0.04 -22.01 -45.98
N ALA A 606 -0.63 -23.11 -46.45
CA ALA A 606 -1.84 -23.14 -47.27
C ALA A 606 -3.01 -23.80 -46.52
#